data_AF-A0A7S3YD52-F1
#
_entry.id   AF-A0A7S3YD52-F1
#
_cell.length_a   1.000
_cell.length_b   1.000
_cell.length_c   1.000
_cell.angle_alpha   90.00
_cell.angle_beta   90.00
_cell.angle_gamma   90.00
#
_symmetry.space_group_name_H-M   'P 1'
#
loop_
_entity.id
_entity.type
_entity.pdbx_description
1 polymer ?
#
loop_
_entity_poly.entity_id
_entity_poly.type
_entity_poly.pdbx_seq_one_letter_code
_entity_poly.pdbx_strand_id
1 'polypeptide(L)'
;ALQFGFMTLFVSVFPFAPLLGLLNNWVEIRSDGYKLLNHHQRTNPAPAEDIGTWQTIFELLAGLSVLSNAALVCFVMTEVFPDGYTLSTRQWLFCSFVGGVAGLTFLMQAAVPDQPHEVTHQLRRQELAARKLVERAADENEEHFVPLPRAARPAVVVLEDGNG
;
A
#
# COMPACT_ATOMS: atom_id res chain seq x y z
N ALA A 1 5.02 -10.00 2.83
CA ALA A 1 3.80 -10.81 2.96
C ALA A 1 3.78 -11.72 4.20
N LEU A 2 4.77 -12.60 4.39
CA LEU A 2 4.77 -13.56 5.52
C LEU A 2 4.69 -12.90 6.90
N GLN A 3 5.56 -11.94 7.20
CA GLN A 3 5.55 -11.23 8.49
C GLN A 3 4.19 -10.56 8.74
N PHE A 4 3.64 -9.88 7.74
CA PHE A 4 2.31 -9.29 7.79
C PHE A 4 1.24 -10.35 8.10
N GLY A 5 1.26 -11.49 7.40
CA GLY A 5 0.33 -12.59 7.64
C GLY A 5 0.39 -13.11 9.08
N PHE A 6 1.58 -13.31 9.65
CA PHE A 6 1.72 -13.74 11.05
C PHE A 6 1.19 -12.70 12.04
N MET A 7 1.42 -11.41 11.76
CA MET A 7 0.92 -10.33 12.61
C MET A 7 -0.60 -10.21 12.58
N THR A 8 -1.24 -10.49 11.45
CA THR A 8 -2.68 -10.23 11.27
C THR A 8 -3.55 -11.47 11.45
N LEU A 9 -3.14 -12.67 11.03
CA LEU A 9 -3.98 -13.89 11.08
C LEU A 9 -4.27 -14.37 12.52
N PHE A 10 -3.35 -14.11 13.46
CA PHE A 10 -3.39 -14.66 14.81
C PHE A 10 -3.35 -13.60 15.92
N VAL A 11 -3.68 -12.35 15.59
CA VAL A 11 -3.58 -11.23 16.54
C VAL A 11 -4.50 -11.43 17.76
N SER A 12 -5.64 -12.10 17.59
CA SER A 12 -6.57 -12.39 18.69
C SER A 12 -5.97 -13.32 19.75
N VAL A 13 -5.03 -14.19 19.37
CA VAL A 13 -4.38 -15.15 20.27
C VAL A 13 -3.05 -14.61 20.78
N PHE A 14 -2.33 -13.84 19.97
CA PHE A 14 -1.06 -13.23 20.37
C PHE A 14 -1.03 -11.72 20.10
N PRO A 15 -1.47 -10.89 21.06
CA PRO A 15 -1.65 -9.45 20.86
C PRO A 15 -0.33 -8.67 20.74
N PHE A 16 0.82 -9.26 21.12
CA PHE A 16 2.13 -8.62 21.01
C PHE A 16 2.79 -8.80 19.63
N ALA A 17 2.20 -9.58 18.72
CA ALA A 17 2.75 -9.82 17.38
C ALA A 17 3.06 -8.51 16.62
N PRO A 18 2.18 -7.49 16.62
CA PRO A 18 2.45 -6.24 15.89
C PRO A 18 3.65 -5.46 16.46
N LEU A 19 3.85 -5.48 17.78
CA LEU A 19 4.97 -4.80 18.42
C LEU A 19 6.31 -5.46 18.06
N LEU A 20 6.36 -6.79 18.07
CA LEU A 20 7.53 -7.54 17.62
C LEU A 20 7.80 -7.30 16.13
N GLY A 21 6.76 -7.22 15.32
CA GLY A 21 6.88 -6.88 13.92
C GLY A 21 7.39 -5.48 13.66
N LEU A 22 7.00 -4.50 14.48
CA LEU A 22 7.53 -3.13 14.39
C LEU A 22 9.03 -3.08 14.69
N LEU A 23 9.46 -3.77 15.74
CA LEU A 23 10.89 -3.89 16.08
C LEU A 23 11.67 -4.58 14.95
N ASN A 24 11.10 -5.65 14.39
CA ASN A 24 11.70 -6.35 13.25
C ASN A 24 11.85 -5.41 12.05
N ASN A 25 10.78 -4.69 11.67
CA ASN A 25 10.80 -3.74 10.55
C ASN A 25 11.85 -2.63 10.76
N TRP A 26 12.04 -2.16 11.99
CA TRP A 26 13.04 -1.14 12.30
C TRP A 26 14.47 -1.61 12.10
N VAL A 27 14.77 -2.86 12.49
CA VAL A 27 16.07 -3.49 12.23
C VAL A 27 16.22 -3.77 10.73
N GLU A 28 15.17 -4.26 10.08
CA GLU A 28 15.18 -4.66 8.67
C GLU A 28 15.49 -3.49 7.74
N ILE A 29 14.87 -2.33 7.94
CA ILE A 29 15.16 -1.12 7.12
C ILE A 29 16.64 -0.75 7.16
N ARG A 30 17.28 -0.84 8.34
CA ARG A 30 18.72 -0.57 8.47
C ARG A 30 19.57 -1.67 7.84
N SER A 31 19.18 -2.92 8.07
CA SER A 31 19.94 -4.08 7.59
C SER A 31 19.93 -4.13 6.05
N ASP A 32 18.77 -3.88 5.43
CA ASP A 32 18.60 -3.84 3.98
C ASP A 32 19.33 -2.65 3.36
N GLY A 33 19.30 -1.47 3.99
CA GLY A 33 20.12 -0.34 3.57
C GLY A 33 21.62 -0.67 3.55
N TYR A 34 22.12 -1.35 4.59
CA TYR A 34 23.52 -1.77 4.65
C TYR A 34 23.86 -2.83 3.59
N LYS A 35 22.97 -3.80 3.33
CA LYS A 35 23.14 -4.81 2.28
C LYS A 35 23.21 -4.15 0.90
N LEU A 36 22.30 -3.22 0.60
CA LEU A 36 22.27 -2.52 -0.69
C LEU A 36 23.53 -1.70 -0.94
N LEU A 37 24.12 -1.11 0.10
CA LEU A 37 25.33 -0.27 -0.04
C LEU A 37 26.63 -1.08 -0.08
N ASN A 38 26.72 -2.18 0.66
CA ASN A 38 27.99 -2.88 0.89
C ASN A 38 28.06 -4.30 0.29
N HIS A 39 26.93 -4.92 -0.05
CA HIS A 39 26.87 -6.33 -0.48
C HIS A 39 26.28 -6.53 -1.88
N HIS A 40 25.66 -5.51 -2.46
CA HIS A 40 25.04 -5.61 -3.79
C HIS A 40 25.69 -4.63 -4.77
N GLN A 41 25.88 -5.08 -6.01
CA GLN A 41 26.20 -4.19 -7.12
C GLN A 41 24.96 -3.36 -7.46
N ARG A 42 25.18 -2.10 -7.91
CA ARG A 42 24.10 -1.21 -8.33
C ARG A 42 23.24 -1.87 -9.40
N THR A 43 21.96 -2.06 -9.11
CA THR A 43 20.97 -2.56 -10.06
C THR A 43 20.58 -1.44 -11.03
N ASN A 44 20.22 -1.83 -12.26
CA ASN A 44 19.68 -0.88 -13.22
C ASN A 44 18.29 -0.43 -12.75
N PRO A 45 18.00 0.89 -12.73
CA PRO A 45 16.70 1.39 -12.32
C PRO A 45 15.64 0.91 -13.31
N ALA A 46 14.66 0.16 -12.81
CA ALA A 46 13.48 -0.24 -13.56
C ALA A 46 12.31 0.68 -13.19
N PRO A 47 11.57 1.23 -14.17
CA PRO A 47 10.35 1.98 -13.87
C PRO A 47 9.31 1.04 -13.25
N ALA A 48 8.69 1.49 -12.16
CA ALA A 48 7.57 0.81 -11.53
C ALA A 48 6.53 1.88 -11.13
N GLU A 49 5.27 1.64 -11.51
CA GLU A 49 4.14 2.51 -11.18
C GLU A 49 3.54 2.16 -9.81
N ASP A 50 3.56 0.87 -9.46
CA ASP A 50 3.00 0.31 -8.25
C ASP A 50 3.88 -0.81 -7.65
N ILE A 51 3.40 -1.40 -6.55
CA ILE A 51 4.02 -2.59 -5.95
C ILE A 51 3.63 -3.90 -6.67
N GLY A 52 2.74 -3.82 -7.68
CA GLY A 52 2.22 -4.94 -8.45
C GLY A 52 1.39 -5.95 -7.65
N THR A 53 1.53 -7.23 -8.00
CA THR A 53 0.81 -8.39 -7.43
C THR A 53 0.87 -8.48 -5.91
N TRP A 54 1.88 -7.87 -5.28
CA TRP A 54 1.98 -7.81 -3.82
C TRP A 54 0.76 -7.16 -3.18
N GLN A 55 0.15 -6.16 -3.82
CA GLN A 55 -1.08 -5.53 -3.35
C GLN A 55 -2.20 -6.56 -3.18
N THR A 56 -2.47 -7.36 -4.21
CA THR A 56 -3.46 -8.44 -4.17
C THR A 56 -3.15 -9.46 -3.08
N ILE A 57 -1.86 -9.79 -2.87
CA ILE A 57 -1.46 -10.72 -1.80
C ILE A 57 -1.80 -10.14 -0.42
N PHE A 58 -1.54 -8.86 -0.19
CA PHE A 58 -1.86 -8.21 1.09
C PHE A 58 -3.38 -8.12 1.33
N GLU A 59 -4.16 -7.83 0.29
CA GLU A 59 -5.63 -7.82 0.35
C GLU A 59 -6.19 -9.20 0.69
N LEU A 60 -5.68 -10.25 0.05
CA LEU A 60 -6.06 -11.64 0.37
C LEU A 60 -5.70 -11.99 1.82
N LEU A 61 -4.50 -11.65 2.27
CA LEU A 61 -4.07 -11.87 3.66
C LEU A 61 -4.92 -11.10 4.66
N ALA A 62 -5.33 -9.87 4.34
CA ALA A 62 -6.22 -9.07 5.17
C ALA A 62 -7.62 -9.71 5.28
N GLY A 63 -8.19 -10.17 4.15
CA GLY A 63 -9.46 -10.90 4.15
C GLY A 63 -9.40 -12.21 4.96
N LEU A 64 -8.34 -12.99 4.78
CA LEU A 64 -8.10 -14.21 5.56
C LEU A 64 -7.91 -13.91 7.05
N SER A 65 -7.24 -12.81 7.40
CA SER A 65 -7.09 -12.37 8.80
C SER A 65 -8.44 -12.14 9.48
N VAL A 66 -9.39 -11.49 8.82
CA VAL A 66 -10.74 -11.29 9.38
C VAL A 66 -11.40 -12.64 9.65
N LEU A 67 -11.34 -13.57 8.69
CA LEU A 67 -11.91 -14.92 8.84
C LEU A 67 -11.26 -15.70 9.98
N SER A 68 -9.93 -15.74 10.04
CA SER A 68 -9.18 -16.48 11.06
C SER A 68 -9.44 -15.93 12.46
N ASN A 69 -9.37 -14.61 12.65
CA ASN A 69 -9.61 -14.01 13.96
C ASN A 69 -11.07 -14.19 14.41
N ALA A 70 -12.03 -14.02 13.51
CA ALA A 70 -13.44 -14.25 13.81
C ALA A 70 -13.71 -15.71 14.20
N ALA A 71 -13.11 -16.66 13.48
CA ALA A 71 -13.24 -18.08 13.76
C ALA A 71 -12.59 -18.46 15.10
N LEU A 72 -11.40 -17.91 15.41
CA LEU A 72 -10.73 -18.13 16.69
C LEU A 72 -11.60 -17.65 17.85
N VAL A 73 -12.15 -16.44 17.76
CA VAL A 73 -13.04 -15.93 18.81
C VAL A 73 -14.31 -16.77 18.92
N CYS A 74 -15.03 -17.01 17.81
CA CYS A 74 -16.36 -17.63 17.86
C CYS A 74 -16.35 -19.14 18.14
N PHE A 75 -15.32 -19.87 17.73
CA PHE A 75 -15.30 -21.33 17.80
C PHE A 75 -14.22 -21.91 18.71
N VAL A 76 -13.14 -21.18 18.99
CA VAL A 76 -12.02 -21.69 19.80
C VAL A 76 -12.04 -21.11 21.22
N MET A 77 -12.28 -19.80 21.36
CA MET A 77 -12.26 -19.13 22.66
C MET A 77 -13.57 -19.34 23.43
N THR A 78 -13.66 -20.46 24.15
CA THR A 78 -14.87 -20.82 24.92
C THR A 78 -15.12 -19.89 26.10
N GLU A 79 -14.07 -19.36 26.73
CA GLU A 79 -14.14 -18.45 27.89
C GLU A 79 -14.75 -17.08 27.56
N VAL A 80 -14.84 -16.73 26.28
CA VAL A 80 -15.38 -15.42 25.85
C VAL A 80 -16.91 -15.39 25.91
N PHE A 81 -17.58 -16.55 25.88
CA PHE A 81 -19.04 -16.64 25.83
C PHE A 81 -19.60 -17.30 27.09
N PRO A 82 -20.65 -16.76 27.71
CA PRO A 82 -21.35 -17.39 28.82
C PRO A 82 -21.87 -18.80 28.49
N ASP A 83 -21.92 -19.65 29.51
CA ASP A 83 -22.52 -20.98 29.45
C ASP A 83 -24.00 -20.87 29.04
N GLY A 84 -24.32 -21.23 27.79
CA GLY A 84 -25.65 -21.09 27.21
C GLY A 84 -25.66 -20.59 25.76
N TYR A 85 -24.54 -20.06 25.26
CA TYR A 85 -24.40 -19.70 23.86
C TYR A 85 -24.35 -20.97 22.98
N THR A 86 -25.44 -21.22 22.25
CA THR A 86 -25.51 -22.33 21.29
C THR A 86 -24.56 -22.12 20.10
N LEU A 87 -24.20 -23.21 19.41
CA LEU A 87 -23.40 -23.16 18.19
C LEU A 87 -24.04 -22.28 17.12
N SER A 88 -25.37 -22.31 16.99
CA SER A 88 -26.12 -21.48 16.05
C SER A 88 -25.96 -19.98 16.34
N THR A 89 -26.02 -19.58 17.61
CA THR A 89 -25.77 -18.19 18.01
C THR A 89 -24.34 -17.76 17.63
N ARG A 90 -23.35 -18.62 17.87
CA ARG A 90 -21.93 -18.34 17.52
C ARG A 90 -21.70 -18.22 16.02
N GLN A 91 -22.38 -19.04 15.21
CA GLN A 91 -22.33 -18.92 13.74
C GLN A 91 -22.92 -17.60 13.25
N TRP A 92 -24.05 -17.16 13.80
CA TRP A 92 -24.63 -15.86 13.45
C TRP A 92 -23.72 -14.70 13.84
N LEU A 93 -23.08 -14.77 15.01
CA LEU A 93 -22.08 -13.78 15.43
C LEU A 93 -20.89 -13.74 14.46
N PHE A 94 -20.35 -14.91 14.10
CA PHE A 94 -19.28 -15.02 13.11
C PHE A 94 -19.66 -14.37 11.77
N CYS A 95 -20.83 -14.74 11.21
CA CYS A 95 -21.30 -14.18 9.94
C CYS A 95 -21.52 -12.67 10.02
N SER A 96 -22.09 -12.18 11.13
CA SER A 96 -22.34 -10.75 11.34
C SER A 96 -21.03 -9.96 11.44
N PHE A 97 -20.01 -10.50 12.11
CA PHE A 97 -18.71 -9.86 12.26
C PHE A 97 -17.96 -9.81 10.93
N VAL A 98 -17.85 -10.96 10.24
CA VAL A 98 -17.18 -11.04 8.94
C VAL A 98 -17.87 -10.14 7.92
N GLY A 99 -19.21 -10.21 7.83
CA GLY A 99 -20.00 -9.38 6.92
C GLY A 99 -19.91 -7.89 7.26
N GLY A 100 -19.91 -7.54 8.55
CA GLY A 100 -19.77 -6.16 9.02
C GLY A 100 -18.41 -5.55 8.65
N VAL A 101 -17.31 -6.29 8.88
CA VAL A 101 -15.96 -5.84 8.50
C VAL A 101 -15.83 -5.75 6.99
N ALA A 102 -16.32 -6.74 6.23
CA ALA A 102 -16.30 -6.71 4.77
C ALA A 102 -17.11 -5.52 4.21
N GLY A 103 -18.27 -5.24 4.82
CA GLY A 103 -19.09 -4.07 4.49
C GLY A 103 -18.34 -2.77 4.78
N LEU A 104 -17.67 -2.67 5.93
CA LEU A 104 -16.85 -1.50 6.26
C LEU A 104 -15.69 -1.32 5.28
N THR A 105 -15.00 -2.39 4.88
CA THR A 105 -13.93 -2.31 3.88
C THR A 105 -14.46 -1.83 2.53
N PHE A 106 -15.64 -2.30 2.13
CA PHE A 106 -16.29 -1.85 0.90
C PHE A 106 -16.69 -0.37 0.97
N LEU A 107 -17.23 0.07 2.11
CA LEU A 107 -17.56 1.48 2.32
C LEU A 107 -16.32 2.37 2.31
N MET A 108 -15.21 1.91 2.91
CA MET A 108 -13.93 2.62 2.87
C MET A 108 -13.41 2.74 1.43
N GLN A 109 -13.48 1.68 0.64
CA GLN A 109 -13.11 1.71 -0.78
C GLN A 109 -14.02 2.64 -1.60
N ALA A 110 -15.29 2.75 -1.25
CA ALA A 110 -16.22 3.67 -1.91
C ALA A 110 -16.01 5.13 -1.50
N ALA A 111 -15.56 5.38 -0.27
CA ALA A 111 -15.41 6.72 0.31
C ALA A 111 -14.02 7.35 0.07
N VAL A 112 -12.97 6.53 -0.03
CA VAL A 112 -11.59 6.99 -0.20
C VAL A 112 -11.22 6.98 -1.68
N PRO A 113 -10.93 8.14 -2.30
CA PRO A 113 -10.45 8.18 -3.68
C PRO A 113 -9.01 7.64 -3.76
N ASP A 114 -8.73 6.82 -4.78
CA ASP A 114 -7.44 6.14 -4.96
C ASP A 114 -6.25 7.10 -5.12
N GLN A 115 -6.49 8.31 -5.65
CA GLN A 115 -5.45 9.32 -5.85
C GLN A 115 -5.72 10.58 -5.03
N PRO A 116 -4.72 11.11 -4.31
CA PRO A 116 -4.84 12.39 -3.65
C PRO A 116 -4.93 13.53 -4.68
N HIS A 117 -5.76 14.54 -4.37
CA HIS A 117 -6.12 15.62 -5.29
C HIS A 117 -4.90 16.45 -5.78
N GLU A 118 -3.81 16.49 -5.00
CA GLU A 118 -2.57 17.17 -5.38
C GLU A 118 -1.89 16.51 -6.58
N VAL A 119 -1.89 15.17 -6.64
CA VAL A 119 -1.29 14.43 -7.74
C VAL A 119 -2.10 14.62 -9.02
N THR A 120 -3.42 14.68 -8.93
CA THR A 120 -4.29 14.98 -10.06
C THR A 120 -3.99 16.36 -10.65
N HIS A 121 -3.74 17.37 -9.80
CA HIS A 121 -3.32 18.68 -10.28
C HIS A 121 -1.94 18.67 -10.94
N GLN A 122 -1.00 17.87 -10.43
CA GLN A 122 0.34 17.73 -11.00
C GLN A 122 0.31 17.03 -12.36
N LEU A 123 -0.44 15.94 -12.48
CA LEU A 123 -0.64 15.23 -13.76
C LEU A 123 -1.30 16.14 -14.79
N ARG A 124 -2.33 16.90 -14.39
CA ARG A 124 -2.99 17.86 -15.28
C ARG A 124 -2.05 18.97 -15.77
N ARG A 125 -1.09 19.42 -14.94
CA ARG A 125 -0.04 20.37 -15.37
C ARG A 125 0.91 19.74 -16.38
N GLN A 126 1.29 18.48 -16.19
CA GLN A 126 2.14 17.74 -17.12
C GLN A 126 1.46 17.54 -18.48
N GLU A 127 0.18 17.16 -18.48
CA GLU A 127 -0.62 17.01 -19.70
C GLU A 127 -0.77 18.33 -20.47
N LEU A 128 -1.02 19.44 -19.76
CA LEU A 128 -1.11 20.76 -20.38
C LEU A 128 0.23 21.21 -20.99
N ALA A 129 1.35 21.00 -20.28
CA ALA A 129 2.68 21.33 -20.80
C ALA A 129 3.03 20.46 -22.02
N ALA A 130 2.74 19.16 -21.97
CA ALA A 130 2.94 18.24 -23.09
C ALA A 130 2.08 18.64 -24.31
N ARG A 131 0.81 18.99 -24.08
CA ARG A 131 -0.09 19.45 -25.15
C ARG A 131 0.42 20.73 -25.81
N LYS A 132 0.87 21.72 -25.04
CA LYS A 132 1.46 22.96 -25.59
C LYS A 132 2.70 22.69 -26.45
N LEU A 133 3.56 21.75 -26.06
CA LEU A 133 4.74 21.35 -26.84
C LEU A 133 4.35 20.65 -28.16
N VAL A 134 3.34 19.78 -28.13
CA VAL A 134 2.85 19.05 -29.32
C VAL A 134 2.12 19.98 -30.29
N GLU A 135 1.28 20.87 -29.77
CA GLU A 135 0.43 21.77 -30.56
C GLU A 135 1.23 22.96 -31.14
N ARG A 136 2.50 23.15 -30.73
CA ARG A 136 3.36 24.30 -31.10
C ARG A 136 2.60 25.63 -31.08
N ALA A 137 1.66 25.79 -30.15
CA ALA A 137 0.93 27.03 -30.02
C ALA A 137 1.96 28.12 -29.67
N ALA A 138 2.12 29.09 -30.58
CA ALA A 138 3.04 30.20 -30.39
C ALA A 138 2.70 30.89 -29.06
N ASP A 139 3.72 31.12 -28.22
CA ASP A 139 3.55 31.83 -26.96
C ASP A 139 3.06 33.25 -27.24
N GLU A 140 1.76 33.51 -27.12
CA GLU A 140 1.23 34.87 -27.21
C GLU A 140 1.37 35.64 -25.90
N ASN A 141 1.76 35.01 -24.78
CA ASN A 141 2.07 35.73 -23.54
C ASN A 141 3.15 35.00 -22.73
N GLU A 142 4.34 35.59 -22.67
CA GLU A 142 5.46 35.15 -21.85
C GLU A 142 5.18 35.50 -20.37
N GLU A 143 4.25 34.78 -19.74
CA GLU A 143 4.06 34.85 -18.29
C GLU A 143 5.17 34.05 -17.60
N HIS A 144 6.09 34.83 -17.02
CA HIS A 144 7.13 34.48 -16.04
C HIS A 144 7.21 33.00 -15.64
N PHE A 145 8.04 32.26 -16.36
CA PHE A 145 8.46 30.91 -16.01
C PHE A 145 9.20 30.91 -14.66
N VAL A 146 8.57 30.40 -13.61
CA VAL A 146 9.27 30.04 -12.37
C VAL A 146 9.85 28.63 -12.55
N PRO A 147 11.18 28.46 -12.65
CA PRO A 147 11.77 27.13 -12.82
C PRO A 147 11.44 26.26 -11.60
N LEU A 148 11.06 25.01 -11.83
CA LEU A 148 10.93 24.02 -10.76
C LEU A 148 12.25 23.95 -9.97
N PRO A 149 12.20 23.86 -8.62
CA PRO A 149 13.38 23.64 -7.79
C PRO A 149 14.19 22.47 -8.35
N ARG A 150 15.52 22.57 -8.35
CA ARG A 150 16.42 21.54 -8.92
C ARG A 150 16.10 20.11 -8.45
N ALA A 151 15.54 19.96 -7.25
CA ALA A 151 15.12 18.68 -6.67
C ALA A 151 13.89 18.02 -7.35
N ALA A 152 13.05 18.79 -8.05
CA ALA A 152 11.82 18.32 -8.69
C ALA A 152 11.96 18.09 -10.21
N ARG A 153 13.14 18.33 -10.79
CA ARG A 153 13.37 18.01 -12.19
C ARG A 153 13.56 16.50 -12.34
N PRO A 154 12.79 15.81 -13.20
CA PRO A 154 13.14 14.45 -13.58
C PRO A 154 14.54 14.47 -14.19
N ALA A 155 15.38 13.52 -13.80
CA ALA A 155 16.71 13.38 -14.39
C ALA A 155 16.53 13.09 -15.88
N VAL A 156 16.74 14.11 -16.71
CA VAL A 156 16.83 13.94 -18.16
C VAL A 156 18.10 13.15 -18.39
N VAL A 157 17.96 11.82 -18.52
CA VAL A 157 19.03 10.96 -19.02
C VAL A 157 19.19 11.34 -20.48
N VAL A 158 20.14 12.23 -20.74
CA VAL A 158 20.63 12.48 -22.09
C VAL A 158 21.28 11.17 -22.53
N LEU A 159 20.56 10.41 -23.35
CA LEU A 159 21.18 9.33 -24.11
C LEU A 159 22.11 10.04 -25.10
N GLU A 160 23.41 10.07 -24.81
CA GLU A 160 24.41 10.32 -25.83
C GLU A 160 24.28 9.17 -26.84
N ASP A 161 23.66 9.46 -27.98
CA ASP A 161 23.72 8.59 -29.14
C ASP A 161 25.18 8.50 -29.56
N GLY A 162 25.86 7.45 -29.07
CA GLY A 162 27.21 7.09 -29.44
C GLY A 162 27.26 6.68 -30.91
N ASN A 163 27.48 7.65 -31.79
CA ASN A 163 27.97 7.42 -33.14
C ASN A 163 29.40 7.96 -33.24
N GLY A 164 30.35 7.04 -33.21
CA GLY A 164 31.77 7.22 -33.47
C GLY A 164 32.40 5.88 -33.80
#